data_AF-A0A9E4H187-F1
#
_entry.id   AF-A0A9E4H187-F1
#
_cell.length_a   1.000
_cell.length_b   1.000
_cell.length_c   1.000
_cell.angle_alpha   90.00
_cell.angle_beta   90.00
_cell.angle_gamma   90.00
#
_symmetry.space_group_name_H-M   'P 1'
#
loop_
_entity.id
_entity.type
_entity.pdbx_description
1 polymer ?
#
loop_
_entity_poly.entity_id
_entity_poly.type
_entity_poly.pdbx_seq_one_letter_code
_entity_poly.pdbx_strand_id
1 'polypeptide(L)'
;MNNPVVSFLLSLIFFGFAFGLEGTALLFTFSALAGLLPRRRLHFSHYFGASALALVGMFLIFPPNDLLSDLLAEVLGLGSVHPFILVAFVSALTATLTAIAVNRLTLPSERKNNQYIAP
;
A
#
# COMPACT_ATOMS: atom_id res chain seq x y z
N MET A 1 12.89 -13.56 6.58
CA MET A 1 13.26 -12.39 7.41
C MET A 1 12.39 -12.39 8.65
N ASN A 2 12.95 -12.65 9.83
CA ASN A 2 12.17 -12.74 11.08
C ASN A 2 12.05 -11.40 11.82
N ASN A 3 12.76 -10.35 11.40
CA ASN A 3 12.71 -9.05 12.08
C ASN A 3 11.53 -8.20 11.57
N PRO A 4 10.59 -7.78 12.44
CA PRO A 4 9.44 -6.97 12.04
C PRO A 4 9.79 -5.57 11.54
N VAL A 5 10.89 -4.98 12.03
CA VAL A 5 11.35 -3.66 11.59
C VAL A 5 11.85 -3.72 10.15
N VAL A 6 12.65 -4.73 9.83
CA VAL A 6 13.19 -4.90 8.46
C VAL A 6 12.05 -5.14 7.47
N SER A 7 11.02 -5.89 7.87
CA SER A 7 9.83 -6.09 7.04
C SER A 7 9.09 -4.79 6.77
N PHE A 8 8.93 -3.96 7.80
CA PHE A 8 8.27 -2.66 7.69
C PHE A 8 9.04 -1.71 6.77
N LEU A 9 10.36 -1.61 6.95
CA LEU A 9 11.23 -0.79 6.11
C LEU A 9 11.20 -1.25 4.66
N LEU A 10 11.17 -2.56 4.41
CA LEU A 10 11.09 -3.11 3.06
C LEU A 10 9.75 -2.74 2.39
N SER A 11 8.62 -2.91 3.10
CA SER A 11 7.31 -2.47 2.60
C SER A 11 7.27 -0.97 2.36
N LEU A 12 7.89 -0.17 3.23
CA LEU A 12 7.98 1.29 3.09
C LEU A 12 8.77 1.68 1.84
N ILE A 13 9.90 1.02 1.56
CA ILE A 13 10.70 1.26 0.35
C ILE A 13 9.88 0.92 -0.90
N PHE A 14 9.22 -0.24 -0.92
CA PHE A 14 8.41 -0.63 -2.06
C PHE A 14 7.23 0.31 -2.29
N PHE A 15 6.53 0.74 -1.24
CA PHE A 15 5.49 1.76 -1.39
C PHE A 15 6.06 3.12 -1.82
N GLY A 16 7.27 3.48 -1.37
CA GLY A 16 7.97 4.67 -1.87
C GLY A 16 8.18 4.62 -3.38
N PHE A 17 8.65 3.49 -3.92
CA PHE A 17 8.75 3.29 -5.37
C PHE A 17 7.38 3.24 -6.06
N ALA A 18 6.37 2.65 -5.42
CA ALA A 18 5.01 2.58 -5.95
C ALA A 18 4.38 3.96 -6.16
N PHE A 19 4.71 4.92 -5.28
CA PHE A 19 4.19 6.29 -5.35
C PHE A 19 5.11 7.26 -6.09
N GLY A 20 6.43 7.01 -6.08
CA GLY A 20 7.41 7.89 -6.71
C GLY A 20 7.67 7.62 -8.19
N LEU A 21 7.24 6.48 -8.71
CA LEU A 21 7.33 6.20 -10.14
C LEU A 21 5.97 6.43 -10.79
N GLU A 22 5.96 7.23 -11.86
CA GLU A 22 4.75 7.53 -12.61
C GLU A 22 4.27 6.27 -13.35
N GLY A 23 3.12 5.72 -12.91
CA GLY A 23 2.46 4.62 -13.61
C GLY A 23 1.60 3.75 -12.69
N THR A 24 0.35 3.50 -13.09
CA THR A 24 -0.56 2.61 -12.36
C THR A 24 -0.05 1.17 -12.29
N ALA A 25 0.59 0.68 -13.36
CA ALA A 25 1.22 -0.63 -13.37
C ALA A 25 2.37 -0.72 -12.35
N LEU A 26 3.14 0.35 -12.16
CA LEU A 26 4.22 0.42 -11.17
C LEU A 26 3.66 0.44 -9.75
N LEU A 27 2.57 1.18 -9.53
CA LEU A 27 1.84 1.14 -8.26
C LEU A 27 1.45 -0.28 -7.90
N PHE A 28 0.81 -1.02 -8.80
CA PHE A 28 0.39 -2.40 -8.53
C PHE A 28 1.56 -3.36 -8.36
N THR A 29 2.61 -3.26 -9.18
CA THR A 29 3.76 -4.18 -9.12
C THR A 29 4.57 -4.00 -7.84
N PHE A 30 4.91 -2.77 -7.45
CA PHE A 30 5.63 -2.53 -6.21
C PHE A 30 4.77 -2.80 -4.97
N SER A 31 3.47 -2.50 -5.03
CA SER A 31 2.54 -2.90 -3.95
C SER A 31 2.44 -4.42 -3.83
N ALA A 32 2.41 -5.14 -4.95
CA ALA A 32 2.46 -6.60 -4.97
C ALA A 32 3.77 -7.14 -4.39
N LEU A 33 4.91 -6.52 -4.71
CA LEU A 33 6.22 -6.88 -4.14
C LEU A 33 6.25 -6.66 -2.62
N ALA A 34 5.65 -5.59 -2.11
CA ALA A 34 5.49 -5.36 -0.68
C ALA A 34 4.64 -6.47 -0.02
N GLY A 35 3.64 -7.01 -0.73
CA GLY A 35 2.85 -8.16 -0.30
C GLY A 35 3.61 -9.49 -0.32
N LEU A 36 4.41 -9.70 -1.37
CA LEU A 36 5.22 -10.90 -1.59
C LEU A 36 6.37 -11.02 -0.57
N LEU A 37 6.98 -9.89 -0.22
CA LEU A 37 8.15 -9.81 0.64
C LEU A 37 7.83 -8.91 1.84
N PRO A 38 7.79 -9.45 3.08
CA PRO A 38 8.17 -10.81 3.51
C PRO A 38 7.06 -11.87 3.32
N ARG A 39 7.47 -13.13 3.07
CA ARG A 39 6.59 -14.32 3.02
C ARG A 39 6.09 -14.74 4.42
N ARG A 40 5.36 -13.87 5.11
CA ARG A 40 4.66 -14.14 6.37
C ARG A 40 3.33 -13.40 6.38
N ARG A 41 2.36 -13.88 7.16
CA ARG A 41 1.10 -13.14 7.35
C ARG A 41 1.40 -11.82 8.06
N LEU A 42 1.06 -10.73 7.41
CA LEU A 42 1.13 -9.38 7.95
C LEU A 42 -0.28 -8.80 8.06
N HIS A 43 -0.51 -8.03 9.12
CA HIS A 43 -1.79 -7.37 9.35
C HIS A 43 -1.95 -6.15 8.44
N PHE A 44 -3.20 -5.76 8.20
CA PHE A 44 -3.54 -4.56 7.44
C PHE A 44 -2.81 -3.31 7.96
N SER A 45 -2.75 -3.14 9.29
CA SER A 45 -2.09 -2.01 9.94
C SER A 45 -0.61 -1.87 9.59
N HIS A 46 0.09 -2.98 9.34
CA HIS A 46 1.49 -2.96 8.93
C HIS A 46 1.65 -2.34 7.54
N TYR A 47 0.86 -2.82 6.57
CA TYR A 47 0.90 -2.29 5.21
C TYR A 47 0.38 -0.86 5.14
N PHE A 48 -0.72 -0.57 5.85
CA PHE A 48 -1.31 0.75 5.89
C PHE A 48 -0.40 1.79 6.53
N GLY A 49 0.27 1.45 7.64
CA GLY A 49 1.26 2.32 8.25
C GLY A 49 2.45 2.59 7.32
N ALA A 50 2.94 1.56 6.64
CA ALA A 50 4.06 1.70 5.70
C ALA A 50 3.68 2.52 4.46
N SER A 51 2.48 2.31 3.89
CA SER A 51 2.02 3.07 2.72
C SER A 51 1.74 4.53 3.08
N ALA A 52 1.11 4.79 4.24
CA ALA A 52 0.84 6.14 4.71
C ALA A 52 2.15 6.91 4.95
N LEU A 53 3.13 6.30 5.63
CA LEU A 53 4.43 6.94 5.85
C LEU A 53 5.20 7.16 4.54
N ALA A 54 5.18 6.19 3.63
CA ALA A 54 5.80 6.36 2.32
C ALA A 54 5.18 7.53 1.55
N LEU A 55 3.85 7.64 1.57
CA LEU A 55 3.12 8.69 0.86
C LEU A 55 3.32 10.08 1.48
N VAL A 56 3.37 10.18 2.81
CA VAL A 56 3.78 11.41 3.52
C VAL A 56 5.21 11.80 3.14
N GLY A 57 6.13 10.83 3.14
CA GLY A 57 7.52 11.07 2.70
C GLY A 57 7.60 11.58 1.27
N MET A 58 6.76 11.03 0.38
CA MET A 58 6.67 11.48 -1.01
C MET A 58 6.16 12.91 -1.14
N PHE A 59 5.15 13.31 -0.35
CA PHE A 59 4.67 14.70 -0.36
C PHE A 59 5.68 15.72 0.17
N LEU A 60 6.60 15.30 1.04
CA LEU A 60 7.70 16.17 1.47
C LEU A 60 8.76 16.37 0.37
N ILE A 61 8.95 15.38 -0.50
CA ILE A 61 9.96 15.44 -1.59
C ILE A 61 9.35 16.08 -2.85
N PHE A 62 8.12 15.71 -3.19
CA PHE A 62 7.37 16.17 -4.35
C PHE A 62 6.07 16.81 -3.84
N PRO A 63 6.10 18.12 -3.51
CA PRO A 63 4.91 18.80 -3.04
C PRO A 63 3.84 18.79 -4.16
N PRO A 64 2.56 18.57 -3.81
CA PRO A 64 1.48 18.65 -4.77
C PRO A 64 1.40 20.05 -5.39
N ASN A 65 1.04 20.12 -6.68
CA ASN A 65 0.90 21.39 -7.38
C ASN A 65 -0.42 22.07 -6.98
N ASP A 66 -0.33 23.26 -6.37
CA ASP A 66 -1.47 24.05 -5.89
C ASP A 66 -2.51 24.35 -7.00
N LEU A 67 -2.03 24.55 -8.23
CA LEU A 67 -2.89 24.86 -9.39
C LEU A 67 -3.76 23.66 -9.79
N LEU A 68 -3.25 22.44 -9.60
CA LEU A 68 -3.99 21.21 -9.87
C LEU A 68 -4.99 20.91 -8.73
N SER A 69 -4.70 21.29 -7.48
CA SER A 69 -5.70 21.18 -6.40
C SER A 69 -6.90 22.06 -6.65
N ASP A 70 -6.70 23.30 -7.09
CA ASP A 70 -7.79 24.24 -7.26
C ASP A 70 -8.74 23.77 -8.37
N LEU A 71 -8.17 23.33 -9.49
CA LEU A 71 -8.92 22.70 -10.59
C LEU A 71 -9.68 21.44 -10.13
N LEU A 72 -9.04 20.56 -9.35
CA LEU A 72 -9.70 19.34 -8.84
C LEU A 72 -10.78 19.66 -7.81
N ALA A 73 -10.58 20.68 -6.96
CA ALA A 73 -11.54 21.10 -5.95
C ALA A 73 -12.79 21.69 -6.60
N GLU A 74 -12.61 22.50 -7.65
CA GLU A 74 -13.69 23.07 -8.45
C GLU A 74 -14.50 21.98 -9.17
N VAL A 75 -13.83 21.03 -9.84
CA VAL A 75 -14.48 19.94 -10.57
C VAL A 75 -15.21 18.96 -9.64
N LEU A 76 -14.65 18.66 -8.47
CA LEU A 76 -15.22 17.70 -7.52
C LEU A 76 -16.23 18.34 -6.55
N GLY A 77 -16.40 19.67 -6.57
CA GLY A 77 -17.28 20.39 -5.64
C GLY A 77 -16.86 20.23 -4.17
N LEU A 78 -15.59 19.94 -3.92
CA LEU A 78 -15.05 19.66 -2.59
C LEU A 78 -14.79 20.98 -1.88
N GLY A 79 -15.83 21.55 -1.24
CA GLY A 79 -15.76 22.88 -0.63
C GLY A 79 -14.70 23.07 0.48
N SER A 80 -14.28 22.00 1.18
CA SER A 80 -13.34 22.12 2.32
C SER A 80 -12.31 21.00 2.46
N VAL A 81 -12.39 19.95 1.63
CA VAL A 81 -11.44 18.83 1.68
C VAL A 81 -10.46 18.98 0.54
N HIS A 82 -9.17 19.12 0.86
CA HIS A 82 -8.14 19.17 -0.18
C HIS A 82 -8.21 17.89 -1.03
N PRO A 83 -8.43 18.00 -2.36
CA PRO A 83 -8.60 16.85 -3.26
C PRO A 83 -7.43 15.86 -3.18
N PHE A 84 -6.22 16.38 -2.93
CA PHE A 84 -5.02 15.58 -2.74
C PHE A 84 -5.12 14.59 -1.57
N ILE A 85 -5.84 14.93 -0.49
CA ILE A 85 -6.03 14.02 0.64
C ILE A 85 -6.87 12.82 0.20
N LEU A 86 -7.88 13.05 -0.64
CA LEU A 86 -8.75 11.99 -1.15
C LEU A 86 -7.98 11.08 -2.11
N VAL A 87 -7.25 11.66 -3.06
CA VAL A 87 -6.39 10.91 -3.99
C VAL A 87 -5.29 10.14 -3.25
N ALA A 88 -4.65 10.75 -2.27
CA ALA A 88 -3.68 10.13 -1.37
C ALA A 88 -4.28 8.93 -0.65
N PHE A 89 -5.46 9.11 -0.06
CA PHE A 89 -6.14 8.08 0.71
C PHE A 89 -6.53 6.89 -0.17
N VAL A 90 -7.13 7.14 -1.33
CA VAL A 90 -7.52 6.09 -2.28
C VAL A 90 -6.28 5.37 -2.83
N SER A 91 -5.21 6.09 -3.15
CA SER A 91 -3.94 5.50 -3.61
C SER A 91 -3.32 4.60 -2.53
N ALA A 92 -3.22 5.10 -1.29
CA ALA A 92 -2.69 4.33 -0.17
C ALA A 92 -3.55 3.09 0.12
N LEU A 93 -4.88 3.22 0.07
CA LEU A 93 -5.80 2.10 0.27
C LEU A 93 -5.66 1.06 -0.85
N THR A 94 -5.56 1.49 -2.10
CA THR A 94 -5.40 0.59 -3.25
C THR A 94 -4.09 -0.19 -3.14
N ALA A 95 -2.98 0.50 -2.82
CA ALA A 95 -1.67 -0.11 -2.64
C ALA A 95 -1.67 -1.15 -1.50
N THR A 96 -2.30 -0.81 -0.37
CA THR A 96 -2.36 -1.71 0.79
C THR A 96 -3.21 -2.95 0.54
N LEU A 97 -4.38 -2.80 -0.09
CA LEU A 97 -5.23 -3.91 -0.47
C LEU A 97 -4.52 -4.84 -1.47
N THR A 98 -3.78 -4.27 -2.42
CA THR A 98 -2.96 -5.04 -3.37
C THR A 98 -1.90 -5.85 -2.63
N ALA A 99 -1.14 -5.23 -1.73
CA ALA A 99 -0.11 -5.91 -0.93
C ALA A 99 -0.73 -7.05 -0.10
N ILE A 100 -1.87 -6.82 0.54
CA ILE A 100 -2.55 -7.82 1.36
C ILE A 100 -3.08 -8.97 0.49
N ALA A 101 -3.68 -8.68 -0.65
CA ALA A 101 -4.17 -9.69 -1.58
C ALA A 101 -3.02 -10.60 -2.01
N VAL A 102 -1.89 -10.03 -2.43
CA VAL A 102 -0.72 -10.81 -2.84
C VAL A 102 -0.11 -11.57 -1.67
N ASN A 103 -0.01 -10.97 -0.49
CA ASN A 103 0.47 -11.67 0.71
C ASN A 103 -0.40 -12.91 1.02
N ARG A 104 -1.73 -12.77 0.95
CA ARG A 104 -2.65 -13.88 1.20
C ARG A 104 -2.61 -14.95 0.11
N LEU A 105 -2.44 -14.57 -1.15
CA LEU A 105 -2.36 -15.51 -2.28
C LEU A 105 -1.06 -16.32 -2.27
N THR A 106 0.04 -15.71 -1.83
CA THR A 106 1.38 -16.30 -1.93
C THR A 106 1.78 -17.10 -0.69
N LEU A 107 1.06 -16.94 0.41
CA LEU A 107 1.29 -17.74 1.60
C LEU A 107 0.68 -19.13 1.42
N PRO A 108 1.44 -20.21 1.75
CA PRO A 108 0.90 -21.56 1.69
C PRO A 108 -0.36 -21.62 2.57
N SER A 109 -1.43 -22.23 2.03
CA SER A 109 -2.62 -22.47 2.82
C SER A 109 -2.21 -23.27 4.05
N GLU A 110 -2.68 -22.88 5.23
CA GLU A 110 -2.64 -23.77 6.39
C GLU A 110 -3.41 -25.02 5.98
N ARG A 111 -2.71 -26.07 5.54
CA ARG A 111 -3.31 -27.38 5.33
C ARG A 111 -3.94 -27.73 6.67
N LYS A 112 -5.27 -27.66 6.73
CA LYS A 112 -6.06 -28.20 7.83
C LYS A 112 -5.64 -29.66 7.98
N ASN A 113 -4.76 -29.94 8.93
CA ASN A 113 -4.24 -31.27 9.22
C ASN A 113 -5.29 -32.21 9.86
N ASN A 114 -6.58 -31.88 9.74
CA ASN A 114 -7.69 -32.55 10.44
C ASN A 114 -8.62 -33.35 9.49
N GLN A 115 -8.21 -33.61 8.24
CA GLN A 115 -9.05 -34.38 7.30
C GLN A 115 -8.62 -35.86 7.12
N TYR A 116 -7.66 -36.37 7.90
CA TYR A 116 -7.25 -37.78 7.85
C TYR A 116 -7.17 -38.43 9.25
N ILE A 117 -8.15 -38.18 10.11
CA ILE A 117 -8.40 -39.09 11.24
C ILE A 117 -9.73 -39.79 10.90
N ALA A 118 -9.58 -40.88 10.16
CA ALA A 118 -10.64 -41.85 9.93
C ALA A 118 -10.92 -42.63 11.23
N PRO A 119 -12.18 -42.94 11.57
CA PRO A 119 -12.51 -44.21 12.18
C PRO A 119 -12.54 -45.32 11.13
#